data_AF-A0A966IM29-F1
#
_entry.id   AF-A0A966IM29-F1
#
_cell.length_a   1.000
_cell.length_b   1.000
_cell.length_c   1.000
_cell.angle_alpha   90.00
_cell.angle_beta   90.00
_cell.angle_gamma   90.00
#
_symmetry.space_group_name_H-M   'P 1'
#
loop_
_entity.id
_entity.type
_entity.pdbx_description
1 polymer ?
#
loop_
_entity_poly.entity_id
_entity_poly.type
_entity_poly.pdbx_seq_one_letter_code
_entity_poly.pdbx_strand_id
1 'polypeptide(L)' 'SDHVAFADIEHQYGLKEKEVVALMRNTLRTGSYRAWRKRVATFARRREHYK' A
#
# COMPACT_ATOMS: atom_id res chain seq x y z
N SER A 1 7.11 8.99 6.90
CA SER A 1 6.85 7.86 7.80
C SER A 1 5.82 6.86 7.26
N ASP A 2 5.52 6.83 5.95
CA ASP A 2 4.68 5.79 5.32
C ASP A 2 5.57 4.86 4.46
N HIS A 3 6.63 4.31 5.05
CA HIS A 3 7.71 3.64 4.31
C HIS A 3 7.58 2.10 4.22
N VAL A 4 6.46 1.53 4.66
CA VAL A 4 6.30 0.07 4.72
C VAL A 4 6.04 -0.48 3.31
N ALA A 5 6.89 -1.39 2.84
CA ALA A 5 6.69 -2.04 1.55
C ALA A 5 5.62 -3.14 1.66
N PHE A 6 4.90 -3.41 0.57
CA PHE A 6 4.00 -4.57 0.53
C PHE A 6 4.73 -5.89 0.77
N ALA A 7 6.03 -5.99 0.39
CA ALA A 7 6.85 -7.14 0.72
C ALA A 7 7.05 -7.32 2.23
N ASP A 8 7.24 -6.24 2.98
CA ASP A 8 7.36 -6.29 4.45
C ASP A 8 6.02 -6.72 5.07
N ILE A 9 4.91 -6.23 4.52
CA ILE A 9 3.57 -6.59 4.97
C ILE A 9 3.28 -8.07 4.66
N GLU A 10 3.70 -8.57 3.50
CA GLU A 10 3.58 -9.97 3.13
C GLU A 10 4.46 -10.86 4.03
N HIS A 11 5.68 -10.43 4.35
CA HIS A 11 6.56 -11.17 5.24
C HIS A 11 6.05 -11.22 6.69
N GLN A 12 5.52 -10.11 7.21
CA GLN A 12 5.04 -10.04 8.60
C GLN A 12 3.63 -10.61 8.78
N TYR A 13 2.74 -10.41 7.82
CA TYR A 13 1.31 -10.70 7.95
C TYR A 13 0.80 -11.73 6.94
N GLY A 14 1.63 -12.17 5.98
CA GLY A 14 1.21 -13.09 4.92
C GLY A 14 0.26 -12.47 3.88
N LEU A 15 0.03 -11.15 3.95
CA LEU A 15 -0.94 -10.46 3.10
C LEU A 15 -0.28 -9.94 1.83
N LYS A 16 -0.77 -10.39 0.68
CA LYS A 16 -0.35 -9.86 -0.62
C LYS A 16 -0.87 -8.45 -0.83
N GLU A 17 -0.22 -7.69 -1.71
CA GLU A 17 -0.62 -6.32 -2.06
C GLU A 17 -2.14 -6.21 -2.35
N LYS A 18 -2.68 -7.14 -3.13
CA LYS A 18 -4.12 -7.18 -3.47
C LYS A 18 -5.03 -7.30 -2.23
N GLU A 19 -4.60 -8.07 -1.23
CA GLU A 19 -5.35 -8.32 0.00
C GLU A 19 -5.28 -7.09 0.91
N VAL A 20 -4.10 -6.45 0.99
CA VAL A 20 -3.94 -5.18 1.70
C VAL A 20 -4.80 -4.09 1.06
N VAL A 21 -4.84 -4.00 -0.28
CA VAL A 21 -5.70 -3.04 -0.98
C VAL A 21 -7.19 -3.29 -0.69
N ALA A 22 -7.62 -4.56 -0.71
CA ALA A 22 -9.01 -4.93 -0.40
C ALA A 22 -9.37 -4.64 1.07
N LEU A 23 -8.45 -4.94 1.99
CA LEU A 23 -8.60 -4.61 3.42
C LEU A 23 -8.74 -3.10 3.60
N MET A 24 -7.80 -2.32 3.08
CA MET A 24 -7.79 -0.86 3.21
C MET A 24 -9.03 -0.19 2.60
N ARG A 25 -9.55 -0.75 1.51
CA ARG A 25 -10.79 -0.28 0.88
C ARG A 25 -12.02 -0.50 1.79
N ASN A 26 -12.04 -1.59 2.55
CA ASN A 26 -13.13 -1.89 3.48
C ASN A 26 -13.01 -1.17 4.83
N THR A 27 -11.79 -0.91 5.30
CA THR A 27 -11.56 -0.25 6.60
C THR A 27 -11.55 1.27 6.53
N LEU A 28 -11.07 1.87 5.43
CA LEU A 28 -10.95 3.34 5.35
C LEU A 28 -12.22 3.97 4.75
N ARG A 29 -12.58 5.15 5.28
CA ARG A 29 -13.55 6.03 4.61
C ARG A 29 -13.05 6.39 3.21
N THR A 30 -13.96 6.55 2.26
CA THR A 30 -13.66 6.78 0.84
C THR A 30 -12.62 7.90 0.58
N GLY A 31 -12.71 9.01 1.32
CA GLY A 31 -11.73 10.11 1.22
C GLY A 31 -10.32 9.71 1.67
N SER A 32 -10.22 9.01 2.80
CA SER A 32 -8.96 8.48 3.34
C SER A 32 -8.36 7.41 2.43
N TYR A 33 -9.19 6.54 1.86
CA TYR A 33 -8.75 5.52 0.90
C TYR A 33 -8.14 6.15 -0.36
N ARG A 34 -8.78 7.19 -0.92
CA ARG A 34 -8.24 7.92 -2.08
C ARG A 34 -6.89 8.56 -1.76
N ALA A 35 -6.75 9.20 -0.60
CA ALA A 35 -5.49 9.78 -0.16
C ALA A 35 -4.39 8.71 0.02
N TRP A 36 -4.73 7.59 0.65
CA TRP A 36 -3.82 6.44 0.82
C TRP A 36 -3.38 5.87 -0.54
N ARG A 37 -4.31 5.63 -1.47
CA ARG A 37 -3.99 5.15 -2.83
C ARG A 37 -3.05 6.08 -3.57
N LYS A 38 -3.23 7.40 -3.44
CA LYS A 38 -2.32 8.40 -4.04
C LYS A 38 -0.91 8.26 -3.46
N ARG A 39 -0.78 8.10 -2.14
CA ARG A 39 0.51 7.85 -1.48
C ARG A 39 1.16 6.56 -1.97
N VAL A 40 0.42 5.45 -1.97
CA VAL A 40 0.89 4.14 -2.45
C VAL A 40 1.40 4.22 -3.89
N ALA A 41 0.67 4.90 -4.79
CA ALA A 41 1.10 5.08 -6.18
C ALA A 41 2.38 5.91 -6.31
N THR A 42 2.52 6.98 -5.52
CA THR A 42 3.76 7.77 -5.45
C THR A 42 4.94 6.94 -4.94
N PHE A 43 4.71 6.07 -3.95
CA PHE A 43 5.74 5.13 -3.46
C PHE A 43 6.11 4.07 -4.50
N ALA A 44 5.14 3.52 -5.23
CA ALA A 44 5.42 2.60 -6.34
C ALA A 44 6.28 3.26 -7.42
N ARG A 45 5.97 4.50 -7.82
CA ARG A 45 6.75 5.24 -8.82
C ARG A 45 8.17 5.60 -8.38
N ARG A 46 8.40 5.89 -7.09
CA ARG A 46 9.77 6.07 -6.57
C ARG A 46 10.61 4.80 -6.63
N ARG A 47 9.97 3.62 -6.61
CA ARG A 47 10.63 2.32 -6.66
C ARG A 47 10.91 1.82 -8.08
N GLU A 48 10.46 2.53 -9.11
CA GLU A 48 10.86 2.27 -10.50
C GLU A 48 12.37 2.53 -10.73
N HIS A 49 13.05 3.18 -9.77
CA HIS A 49 14.51 3.34 -9.73
C HIS A 49 15.24 2.23 -8.93
N TYR A 50 14.63 1.06 -8.75
CA TYR A 50 15.31 -0.12 -8.19
C TYR A 50 15.23 -1.27 -9.19
N LYS A 51 15.96 -1.11 -10.30
CA LYS A 51 16.40 -2.19 -11.17
C LYS A 51 17.89 -2.07 -11.38
#